data_AF-A0A1V2PGK6-F1
#
_entry.id   AF-A0A1V2PGK6-F1
#
_cell.length_a   1.000
_cell.length_b   1.000
_cell.length_c   1.000
_cell.angle_alpha   90.00
_cell.angle_beta   90.00
_cell.angle_gamma   90.00
#
_symmetry.space_group_name_H-M   'P 1'
#
loop_
_entity.id
_entity.type
_entity.pdbx_description
1 polymer ?
#
loop_
_entity_poly.entity_id
_entity_poly.type
_entity_poly.pdbx_seq_one_letter_code
_entity_poly.pdbx_strand_id
1 'polypeptide(L)'
;MSGLFMLPTEVAVTVTREEDHQQHLTRYPVEGGQLVAELAWCTVPSGRHQGQRRIEVRLDGVRVGELTAAMSDRYAALVTEVTDRGHRPGCVAVLHEGKRGTEVTLRMPRADTVVVVPLAQPADSPQPSRPRRRKPVVIAAGVVGALLIIGAIASNEDEPAPTANGVTSTSTPATTTTTSVVASPPPPSPVVTTTVPTTQKPTTTRQTPTTTRAPEPPAEPQNALGCDPNYDPCVPIASDVDCAGGSGNGPAYVKGPVRVIGRDIYKLDNNGDGVGCEK
;
A
#
# COMPACT_ATOMS: atom_id res chain seq x y z
N MET A 1 -11.74 12.98 17.40
CA MET A 1 -11.29 12.08 16.34
C MET A 1 -10.42 12.89 15.41
N SER A 2 -9.17 12.50 15.20
CA SER A 2 -8.26 13.23 14.32
C SER A 2 -8.72 13.18 12.85
N GLY A 3 -8.50 14.26 12.11
CA GLY A 3 -8.90 14.38 10.70
C GLY A 3 -8.03 13.52 9.77
N LEU A 4 -8.55 13.30 8.56
CA LEU A 4 -7.74 12.86 7.43
C LEU A 4 -6.87 14.04 6.97
N PHE A 5 -5.56 13.83 6.91
CA PHE A 5 -4.62 14.76 6.30
C PHE A 5 -4.43 14.35 4.83
N MET A 6 -4.94 15.17 3.91
CA MET A 6 -4.87 14.90 2.48
C MET A 6 -3.48 15.18 1.92
N LEU A 7 -2.85 14.14 1.39
CA LEU A 7 -1.56 14.22 0.72
C LEU A 7 -1.70 14.88 -0.67
N PRO A 8 -0.64 15.54 -1.18
CA PRO A 8 -0.64 16.12 -2.51
C PRO A 8 -0.91 15.08 -3.61
N THR A 9 -1.68 15.49 -4.62
CA THR A 9 -2.15 14.60 -5.72
C THR A 9 -1.29 14.77 -6.97
N GLU A 10 -0.12 14.13 -7.03
CA GLU A 10 0.87 14.43 -8.07
C GLU A 10 1.13 13.25 -9.02
N VAL A 11 1.47 12.08 -8.48
CA VAL A 11 1.81 10.88 -9.26
C VAL A 11 0.81 9.76 -9.01
N ALA A 12 0.57 8.97 -10.06
CA ALA A 12 -0.22 7.77 -9.97
C ALA A 12 0.60 6.63 -9.34
N VAL A 13 0.04 5.98 -8.31
CA VAL A 13 0.62 4.79 -7.67
C VAL A 13 -0.42 3.68 -7.71
N THR A 14 -0.04 2.55 -8.30
CA THR A 14 -0.92 1.37 -8.40
C THR A 14 -1.03 0.68 -7.05
N VAL A 15 -2.25 0.27 -6.71
CA VAL A 15 -2.50 -0.64 -5.60
C VAL A 15 -2.25 -2.08 -6.08
N THR A 16 -2.08 -2.99 -5.13
CA THR A 16 -1.98 -4.43 -5.38
C THR A 16 -2.93 -5.18 -4.46
N ARG A 17 -3.30 -6.41 -4.83
CA ARG A 17 -4.26 -7.27 -4.11
C ARG A 17 -5.70 -6.75 -4.13
N GLU A 18 -6.05 -5.89 -5.08
CA GLU A 18 -7.42 -5.45 -5.28
C GLU A 18 -8.35 -6.61 -5.69
N GLU A 19 -7.79 -7.66 -6.31
CA GLU A 19 -8.53 -8.88 -6.67
C GLU A 19 -9.19 -9.57 -5.47
N ASP A 20 -8.59 -9.45 -4.28
CA ASP A 20 -9.11 -10.03 -3.04
C ASP A 20 -10.30 -9.22 -2.48
N HIS A 21 -10.56 -8.04 -3.04
CA HIS A 21 -11.51 -7.04 -2.52
C HIS A 21 -12.59 -6.61 -3.53
N GLN A 22 -12.77 -7.33 -4.63
CA GLN A 22 -13.69 -6.98 -5.72
C GLN A 22 -15.16 -6.82 -5.27
N GLN A 23 -15.63 -7.61 -4.31
CA GLN A 23 -17.00 -7.48 -3.76
C GLN A 23 -17.27 -6.12 -3.09
N HIS A 24 -16.22 -5.46 -2.61
CA HIS A 24 -16.31 -4.13 -2.01
C HIS A 24 -16.08 -3.05 -3.07
N LEU A 25 -15.08 -3.23 -3.93
CA LEU A 25 -14.70 -2.26 -4.97
C LEU A 25 -15.80 -2.00 -6.00
N THR A 26 -16.58 -3.03 -6.36
CA THR A 26 -17.70 -2.93 -7.32
C THR A 26 -18.84 -2.02 -6.85
N ARG A 27 -18.86 -1.59 -5.60
CA ARG A 27 -19.86 -0.67 -5.04
C ARG A 27 -19.58 0.79 -5.36
N TYR A 28 -18.35 1.09 -5.78
CA TYR A 28 -17.91 2.45 -6.05
C TYR A 28 -17.96 2.76 -7.54
N PRO A 29 -18.18 4.04 -7.91
CA PRO A 29 -18.15 4.44 -9.32
C PRO A 29 -16.73 4.34 -9.89
N VAL A 30 -16.60 3.64 -11.01
CA VAL A 30 -15.34 3.47 -11.77
C VAL A 30 -15.14 4.55 -12.84
N GLU A 31 -16.19 5.32 -13.17
CA GLU A 31 -16.15 6.39 -14.17
C GLU A 31 -16.26 7.76 -13.48
N GLY A 32 -15.24 8.60 -13.65
CA GLY A 32 -15.24 10.01 -13.21
C GLY A 32 -15.23 10.25 -11.69
N GLY A 33 -15.20 9.20 -10.87
CA GLY A 33 -15.21 9.29 -9.40
C GLY A 33 -13.81 9.38 -8.80
N GLN A 34 -13.55 10.44 -8.04
CA GLN A 34 -12.42 10.49 -7.09
C GLN A 34 -12.94 10.15 -5.69
N LEU A 35 -12.31 9.18 -5.05
CA LEU A 35 -12.60 8.78 -3.67
C LEU A 35 -11.46 9.24 -2.76
N VAL A 36 -11.73 9.29 -1.46
CA VAL A 36 -10.69 9.48 -0.45
C VAL A 36 -10.29 8.10 0.07
N ALA A 37 -9.03 7.72 -0.13
CA ALA A 37 -8.44 6.54 0.47
C ALA A 37 -7.63 6.93 1.71
N GLU A 38 -7.79 6.16 2.77
CA GLU A 38 -6.93 6.19 3.94
C GLU A 38 -5.77 5.21 3.73
N LEU A 39 -4.56 5.66 4.06
CA LEU A 39 -3.36 4.84 4.10
C LEU A 39 -3.13 4.40 5.55
N ALA A 40 -2.97 3.10 5.77
CA ALA A 40 -2.72 2.56 7.09
C ALA A 40 -1.56 1.59 7.08
N TRP A 41 -0.95 1.38 8.25
CA TRP A 41 0.08 0.38 8.42
C TRP A 41 -0.53 -1.00 8.60
N CYS A 42 -0.07 -1.97 7.79
CA CYS A 42 -0.33 -3.37 8.02
C CYS A 42 0.99 -4.14 8.18
N THR A 43 0.91 -5.28 8.86
CA THR A 43 2.02 -6.24 8.90
C THR A 43 1.71 -7.36 7.93
N VAL A 44 2.67 -7.74 7.09
CA VAL A 44 2.50 -8.86 6.16
C VAL A 44 2.28 -10.14 6.98
N PRO A 45 1.12 -10.81 6.83
CA PRO A 45 0.74 -11.90 7.72
C PRO A 45 1.54 -13.18 7.47
N SER A 46 2.00 -13.43 6.24
CA SER A 46 2.69 -14.67 5.85
C SER A 46 3.52 -14.52 4.57
N GLY A 47 4.37 -15.51 4.28
CA GLY A 47 5.22 -15.58 3.07
C GLY A 47 6.64 -15.03 3.28
N ARG A 48 7.39 -14.85 2.19
CA ARG A 48 8.81 -14.40 2.22
C ARG A 48 9.02 -13.06 2.95
N HIS A 49 7.97 -12.23 3.00
CA HIS A 49 7.99 -10.90 3.60
C HIS A 49 7.24 -10.84 4.94
N GLN A 50 6.94 -11.97 5.55
CA GLN A 50 6.21 -12.03 6.82
C GLN A 50 6.87 -11.13 7.89
N GLY A 51 6.04 -10.38 8.63
CA GLY A 51 6.51 -9.46 9.67
C GLY A 51 6.99 -8.11 9.15
N GLN A 52 7.16 -7.92 7.84
CA GLN A 52 7.47 -6.62 7.27
C GLN A 52 6.24 -5.70 7.31
N ARG A 53 6.46 -4.40 7.54
CA ARG A 53 5.40 -3.38 7.45
C ARG A 53 5.12 -3.04 5.99
N ARG A 54 3.85 -2.94 5.64
CA ARG A 54 3.36 -2.44 4.35
C ARG A 54 2.31 -1.39 4.58
N ILE A 55 2.07 -0.58 3.56
CA ILE A 55 0.99 0.39 3.56
C ILE A 55 -0.22 -0.30 2.92
N GLU A 56 -1.27 -0.52 3.70
CA GLU A 56 -2.57 -0.93 3.18
C GLU A 56 -3.42 0.29 2.79
N VAL A 57 -4.30 0.07 1.83
CA VAL A 57 -5.20 1.09 1.29
C VAL A 57 -6.60 0.78 1.76
N ARG A 58 -7.27 1.78 2.33
CA ARG A 58 -8.63 1.65 2.85
C ARG A 58 -9.57 2.66 2.19
N LEU A 59 -10.71 2.17 1.72
CA LEU A 59 -11.84 3.01 1.29
C LEU A 59 -12.95 2.84 2.33
N ASP A 60 -13.47 3.95 2.84
CA ASP A 60 -14.48 3.96 3.91
C ASP A 60 -14.09 3.09 5.14
N GLY A 61 -12.79 3.04 5.44
CA GLY A 61 -12.22 2.26 6.55
C GLY A 61 -12.03 0.77 6.26
N VAL A 62 -12.51 0.26 5.12
CA VAL A 62 -12.37 -1.12 4.69
C VAL A 62 -11.12 -1.28 3.83
N ARG A 63 -10.30 -2.28 4.11
CA ARG A 63 -9.12 -2.59 3.30
C ARG A 63 -9.55 -3.02 1.89
N VAL A 64 -8.94 -2.41 0.88
CA VAL A 64 -9.18 -2.69 -0.54
C VAL A 64 -7.92 -3.09 -1.31
N GLY A 65 -6.79 -3.13 -0.64
CA GLY A 65 -5.52 -3.57 -1.21
C GLY A 65 -4.34 -3.06 -0.38
N GLU A 66 -3.17 -3.11 -0.99
CA GLU A 66 -1.93 -2.62 -0.39
C GLU A 66 -0.96 -2.10 -1.46
N LEU A 67 -0.03 -1.24 -1.04
CA LEU A 67 1.08 -0.84 -1.88
C LEU A 67 2.11 -1.97 -1.99
N THR A 68 2.84 -1.98 -3.10
CA THR A 68 4.00 -2.86 -3.26
C THR A 68 5.03 -2.62 -2.16
N ALA A 69 5.98 -3.55 -2.00
CA ALA A 69 7.07 -3.43 -1.04
C ALA A 69 7.87 -2.13 -1.22
N ALA A 70 8.36 -1.91 -2.45
CA ALA A 70 9.16 -0.73 -2.78
C ALA A 70 8.38 0.58 -2.57
N MET A 71 7.09 0.61 -2.91
CA MET A 71 6.26 1.80 -2.69
C MET A 71 5.94 2.01 -1.21
N SER A 72 5.74 0.94 -0.44
CA SER A 72 5.57 1.02 1.01
C SER A 72 6.80 1.64 1.66
N ASP A 73 8.00 1.17 1.29
CA ASP A 73 9.26 1.69 1.81
C ASP A 73 9.46 3.16 1.41
N ARG A 74 9.12 3.51 0.17
CA ARG A 74 9.21 4.89 -0.36
C ARG A 74 8.34 5.88 0.41
N TYR A 75 7.11 5.52 0.76
CA TYR A 75 6.17 6.42 1.46
C TYR A 75 6.19 6.24 2.99
N ALA A 76 7.07 5.39 3.52
CA ALA A 76 7.08 5.02 4.93
C ALA A 76 7.30 6.21 5.87
N ALA A 77 8.28 7.05 5.55
CA ALA A 77 8.60 8.21 6.37
C ALA A 77 7.41 9.19 6.44
N LEU A 78 6.79 9.46 5.29
CA LEU A 78 5.64 10.36 5.19
C LEU A 78 4.43 9.83 5.96
N VAL A 79 4.05 8.57 5.77
CA VAL A 79 2.89 7.98 6.49
C VAL A 79 3.15 7.94 7.99
N THR A 80 4.38 7.66 8.41
CA THR A 80 4.78 7.71 9.83
C THR A 80 4.68 9.13 10.37
N GLU A 81 5.25 10.14 9.70
CA GLU A 81 5.18 11.54 10.12
C GLU A 81 3.74 12.03 10.27
N VAL A 82 2.87 11.71 9.30
CA VAL A 82 1.44 12.07 9.36
C VAL A 82 0.76 11.44 10.57
N THR A 83 1.03 10.15 10.81
CA THR A 83 0.46 9.40 11.94
C THR A 83 0.98 9.92 13.27
N ASP A 84 2.28 10.19 13.39
CA ASP A 84 2.93 10.66 14.60
C ASP A 84 2.49 12.08 14.98
N ARG A 85 2.17 12.91 13.97
CA ARG A 85 1.52 14.22 14.19
C ARG A 85 0.04 14.12 14.51
N GLY A 86 -0.49 12.91 14.63
CA GLY A 86 -1.83 12.62 15.10
C GLY A 86 -2.89 12.64 14.01
N HIS A 87 -2.54 12.65 12.72
CA HIS A 87 -3.49 12.62 11.61
C HIS A 87 -3.62 11.23 11.01
N ARG A 88 -4.68 10.99 10.23
CA ARG A 88 -4.77 9.81 9.35
C ARG A 88 -4.32 10.20 7.93
N PRO A 89 -3.34 9.53 7.32
CA PRO A 89 -2.90 9.88 5.98
C PRO A 89 -3.98 9.54 4.96
N GLY A 90 -4.46 10.54 4.25
CA GLY A 90 -5.47 10.44 3.20
C GLY A 90 -4.88 10.76 1.84
N CYS A 91 -5.35 10.10 0.79
CA CYS A 91 -4.97 10.42 -0.58
C CYS A 91 -6.18 10.26 -1.51
N VAL A 92 -6.10 10.82 -2.70
CA VAL A 92 -7.14 10.63 -3.71
C VAL A 92 -6.95 9.25 -4.35
N ALA A 93 -8.01 8.46 -4.37
CA ALA A 93 -8.10 7.22 -5.12
C ALA A 93 -8.97 7.41 -6.36
N VAL A 94 -8.50 6.92 -7.49
CA VAL A 94 -9.23 6.84 -8.76
C VAL A 94 -9.43 5.37 -9.06
N LEU A 95 -10.67 4.97 -9.29
CA LEU A 95 -11.00 3.60 -9.67
C LEU A 95 -11.14 3.54 -11.18
N HIS A 96 -10.73 2.42 -11.77
CA HIS A 96 -10.88 2.17 -13.20
C HIS A 96 -11.18 0.69 -13.44
N GLU A 97 -11.86 0.38 -14.55
CA GLU A 97 -12.04 -1.02 -14.97
C GLU A 97 -10.74 -1.55 -15.58
N GLY A 98 -10.22 -2.61 -14.97
CA GLY A 98 -9.04 -3.33 -15.42
C GLY A 98 -9.38 -4.75 -15.88
N LYS A 99 -8.36 -5.48 -16.35
CA LYS A 99 -8.53 -6.85 -16.85
C LYS A 99 -8.94 -7.85 -15.77
N ARG A 100 -8.67 -7.52 -14.51
CA ARG A 100 -8.93 -8.35 -13.33
C ARG A 100 -10.09 -7.82 -12.47
N GLY A 101 -10.87 -6.89 -13.00
CA GLY A 101 -11.96 -6.22 -12.31
C GLY A 101 -11.63 -4.76 -12.01
N THR A 102 -12.24 -4.19 -10.97
CA THR A 102 -12.00 -2.81 -10.56
C THR A 102 -10.60 -2.69 -9.95
N GLU A 103 -9.78 -1.83 -10.53
CA GLU A 103 -8.42 -1.52 -10.09
C GLU A 103 -8.40 -0.14 -9.40
N VAL A 104 -7.48 0.06 -8.47
CA VAL A 104 -7.36 1.31 -7.72
C VAL A 104 -6.01 1.98 -8.02
N THR A 105 -6.06 3.23 -8.44
CA THR A 105 -4.89 4.09 -8.61
C THR A 105 -4.92 5.24 -7.60
N LEU A 106 -3.88 5.37 -6.79
CA LEU A 106 -3.75 6.47 -5.84
C LEU A 106 -3.03 7.66 -6.46
N ARG A 107 -3.40 8.87 -6.03
CA ARG A 107 -2.66 10.10 -6.30
C ARG A 107 -1.83 10.46 -5.08
N MET A 108 -0.53 10.26 -5.22
CA MET A 108 0.46 10.39 -4.16
C MET A 108 1.42 11.55 -4.47
N PRO A 109 2.09 12.13 -3.48
CA PRO A 109 3.17 13.09 -3.71
C PRO A 109 4.36 12.41 -4.38
N ARG A 110 5.16 13.16 -5.12
CA ARG A 110 6.46 12.67 -5.59
C ARG A 110 7.42 12.47 -4.41
N ALA A 111 8.50 11.71 -4.63
CA ALA A 111 9.47 11.43 -3.56
C ALA A 111 10.19 12.68 -3.05
N ASP A 112 10.41 13.64 -3.93
CA ASP A 112 11.08 14.92 -3.67
C ASP A 112 10.13 16.00 -3.16
N THR A 113 8.81 15.73 -3.14
CA THR A 113 7.81 16.67 -2.65
C THR A 113 7.89 16.79 -1.14
N VAL A 114 8.21 17.98 -0.66
CA VAL A 114 8.20 18.31 0.77
C VAL A 114 6.76 18.50 1.24
N VAL A 115 6.28 17.62 2.11
CA VAL A 115 4.94 17.68 2.69
C VAL A 115 5.03 18.19 4.13
N VAL A 116 4.52 19.39 4.38
CA VAL A 116 4.50 19.97 5.74
C VAL A 116 3.23 19.52 6.45
N VAL A 117 3.38 18.64 7.44
CA VAL A 117 2.25 18.14 8.24
C VAL A 117 2.13 18.98 9.53
N PRO A 118 1.05 19.72 9.80
CA PRO A 118 0.91 20.41 11.08
C PRO A 118 0.65 19.40 12.20
N LEU A 119 1.02 19.72 13.46
CA LEU A 119 0.59 18.91 14.60
C LEU A 119 -0.94 18.95 14.67
N ALA A 120 -1.59 17.80 14.85
CA ALA A 120 -3.04 17.76 15.05
C ALA A 120 -3.37 18.58 16.30
N GLN A 121 -4.12 19.66 16.12
CA GLN A 121 -4.66 20.38 17.25
C GLN A 121 -5.61 19.43 18.00
N PRO A 122 -5.50 19.29 19.33
CA PRO A 122 -6.53 18.60 20.09
C PRO A 122 -7.84 19.31 19.74
N ALA A 123 -8.77 18.55 19.16
CA ALA A 123 -10.09 19.08 18.78
C ALA A 123 -10.60 19.92 19.95
N ASP A 124 -10.83 21.21 19.69
CA ASP A 124 -11.22 22.23 20.67
C ASP A 124 -12.01 21.58 21.81
N SER A 125 -11.41 21.59 23.02
CA SER A 125 -12.26 21.52 24.21
C SER A 125 -13.32 22.60 24.01
N PRO A 126 -14.63 22.30 24.14
CA PRO A 126 -15.68 23.25 23.78
C PRO A 126 -15.37 24.55 24.52
N GLN A 127 -14.91 25.57 23.79
CA GLN A 127 -14.73 26.89 24.38
C GLN A 127 -16.08 27.23 24.99
N PRO A 128 -16.16 27.62 26.28
CA PRO A 128 -17.42 28.06 26.85
C PRO A 128 -17.90 29.22 25.99
N SER A 129 -18.89 28.94 25.16
CA SER A 129 -19.53 29.93 24.33
C SER A 129 -20.10 30.96 25.30
N ARG A 130 -19.51 32.17 25.28
CA ARG A 130 -19.96 33.28 26.11
C ARG A 130 -21.47 33.40 25.88
N PRO A 131 -22.33 33.26 26.92
CA PRO A 131 -23.76 33.25 26.71
C PRO A 131 -24.17 34.58 26.09
N ARG A 132 -24.59 34.53 24.82
CA ARG A 132 -25.13 35.69 24.11
C ARG A 132 -26.45 36.02 24.79
N ARG A 133 -26.45 37.04 25.66
CA ARG A 133 -27.66 37.63 26.27
C ARG A 133 -28.62 38.01 25.14
N ARG A 134 -29.55 37.11 24.81
CA ARG A 134 -30.70 37.45 23.96
C ARG A 134 -31.66 38.23 24.85
N LYS A 135 -31.87 39.51 24.52
CA LYS A 135 -32.99 40.29 25.08
C LYS A 135 -34.28 39.60 24.62
N PRO A 136 -35.26 39.33 25.50
CA PRO A 136 -36.51 38.70 25.10
C PRO A 136 -37.29 39.67 24.21
N VAL A 137 -37.59 39.24 22.98
CA VAL A 137 -38.58 39.88 22.13
C VAL A 137 -39.91 39.21 22.44
N VAL A 138 -40.86 39.99 22.94
CA VAL A 138 -42.22 39.54 23.26
C VAL A 138 -42.94 39.28 21.94
N ILE A 139 -43.25 38.01 21.65
CA ILE A 139 -44.07 37.63 20.49
C ILE A 139 -45.53 37.82 20.92
N ALA A 140 -46.20 38.82 20.34
CA ALA A 140 -47.64 38.98 20.46
C ALA A 140 -48.34 37.86 19.70
N ALA A 141 -49.05 37.00 20.42
CA ALA A 141 -49.90 35.97 19.86
C ALA A 141 -51.12 36.61 19.19
N GLY A 142 -51.22 36.48 17.87
CA GLY A 142 -52.44 36.74 17.11
C GLY A 142 -53.27 35.46 17.03
N VAL A 143 -54.38 35.42 17.76
CA VAL A 143 -55.39 34.36 17.71
C VAL A 143 -56.39 34.69 16.61
N VAL A 144 -56.43 33.88 15.55
CA VAL A 144 -57.57 33.71 14.62
C VAL A 144 -57.48 32.24 14.16
N GLY A 145 -58.42 31.32 14.35
CA GLY A 145 -59.87 31.44 14.54
C GLY A 145 -60.57 31.06 13.24
N ALA A 146 -60.69 29.76 12.92
CA ALA A 146 -61.71 29.26 11.99
C ALA A 146 -61.92 27.74 12.13
N LEU A 147 -63.19 27.39 12.15
CA LEU A 147 -63.85 26.14 12.51
C LEU A 147 -64.35 25.40 11.25
N LEU A 148 -64.37 24.05 11.31
CA LEU A 148 -65.26 23.10 10.59
C LEU A 148 -65.02 22.96 9.06
N ILE A 149 -65.11 21.80 8.41
CA ILE A 149 -66.30 20.93 8.29
C ILE A 149 -65.90 19.47 7.92
N ILE A 150 -66.69 18.57 8.51
CA ILE A 150 -67.02 17.15 8.24
C ILE A 150 -66.88 16.65 6.79
N GLY A 151 -66.48 15.38 6.63
CA GLY A 151 -66.67 14.64 5.37
C GLY A 151 -66.17 13.20 5.41
N ALA A 152 -66.93 12.33 6.08
CA ALA A 152 -66.74 10.88 6.04
C ALA A 152 -67.13 10.33 4.65
N ILE A 153 -66.31 9.46 4.05
CA ILE A 153 -66.77 8.43 3.12
C ILE A 153 -66.14 7.09 3.47
N ALA A 154 -67.02 6.11 3.58
CA ALA A 154 -66.80 4.75 4.00
C ALA A 154 -66.19 3.89 2.89
N SER A 155 -65.42 2.90 3.34
CA SER A 155 -65.44 1.48 2.96
C SER A 155 -65.60 1.08 1.49
N ASN A 156 -64.67 0.24 1.04
CA ASN A 156 -65.00 -1.06 0.42
C ASN A 156 -63.94 -2.10 0.84
N GLU A 157 -64.42 -3.14 1.49
CA GLU A 157 -63.74 -4.41 1.77
C GLU A 157 -63.81 -5.28 0.50
N ASP A 158 -62.73 -6.01 0.17
CA ASP A 158 -62.83 -7.31 -0.50
C ASP A 158 -61.52 -8.10 -0.30
N GLU A 159 -61.53 -8.97 0.72
CA GLU A 159 -60.81 -10.26 0.76
C GLU A 159 -61.91 -11.33 0.60
N PRO A 160 -61.68 -12.61 0.20
CA PRO A 160 -60.41 -13.34 0.06
C PRO A 160 -60.33 -14.33 -1.13
N ALA A 161 -59.20 -15.05 -1.22
CA ALA A 161 -59.05 -16.26 -2.04
C ALA A 161 -60.05 -17.38 -1.63
N PRO A 162 -60.31 -18.39 -2.49
CA PRO A 162 -59.60 -19.67 -2.30
C PRO A 162 -59.44 -20.57 -3.56
N THR A 163 -58.47 -21.51 -3.50
CA THR A 163 -58.41 -22.89 -4.09
C THR A 163 -58.73 -23.13 -5.58
N ALA A 164 -58.25 -24.14 -6.30
CA ALA A 164 -57.14 -25.10 -6.30
C ALA A 164 -57.45 -26.05 -7.49
N ASN A 165 -56.42 -26.48 -8.22
CA ASN A 165 -56.39 -27.63 -9.16
C ASN A 165 -57.23 -27.50 -10.45
N GLY A 166 -56.75 -27.76 -11.66
CA GLY A 166 -55.50 -28.34 -12.16
C GLY A 166 -55.84 -29.19 -13.39
N VAL A 167 -55.18 -29.00 -14.54
CA VAL A 167 -54.99 -30.02 -15.59
C VAL A 167 -53.76 -29.65 -16.44
N THR A 168 -52.72 -30.46 -16.28
CA THR A 168 -51.81 -31.03 -17.29
C THR A 168 -51.71 -30.37 -18.67
N SER A 169 -50.50 -29.90 -19.01
CA SER A 169 -49.93 -30.09 -20.34
C SER A 169 -48.41 -30.20 -20.26
N THR A 170 -47.97 -31.41 -20.54
CA THR A 170 -46.61 -31.88 -20.82
C THR A 170 -46.00 -31.11 -22.00
N SER A 171 -44.83 -30.52 -21.81
CA SER A 171 -43.87 -30.34 -22.89
C SER A 171 -42.44 -30.32 -22.35
N THR A 172 -41.76 -31.44 -22.57
CA THR A 172 -40.33 -31.66 -22.45
C THR A 172 -39.57 -30.74 -23.41
N PRO A 173 -38.51 -30.06 -22.96
CA PRO A 173 -37.33 -29.90 -23.79
C PRO A 173 -36.20 -30.74 -23.18
N ALA A 174 -35.91 -31.86 -23.84
CA ALA A 174 -34.62 -32.51 -23.74
C ALA A 174 -33.64 -31.66 -24.56
N THR A 175 -32.63 -31.05 -23.93
CA THR A 175 -31.49 -30.49 -24.65
C THR A 175 -30.24 -30.54 -23.77
N THR A 176 -29.46 -31.60 -24.03
CA THR A 176 -28.00 -31.65 -24.13
C THR A 176 -27.17 -31.03 -23.01
N THR A 177 -26.86 -31.85 -22.01
CA THR A 177 -25.67 -31.72 -21.18
C THR A 177 -24.42 -31.96 -22.05
N THR A 178 -23.73 -30.91 -22.46
CA THR A 178 -22.35 -31.02 -22.98
C THR A 178 -21.39 -30.97 -21.79
N THR A 179 -21.00 -32.15 -21.32
CA THR A 179 -19.88 -32.32 -20.40
C THR A 179 -18.58 -32.07 -21.16
N SER A 180 -18.05 -30.84 -21.10
CA SER A 180 -16.66 -30.58 -21.50
C SER A 180 -15.73 -31.02 -20.37
N VAL A 181 -15.21 -32.24 -20.49
CA VAL A 181 -14.02 -32.68 -19.76
C VAL A 181 -12.83 -32.00 -20.42
N VAL A 182 -12.38 -30.86 -19.89
CA VAL A 182 -11.07 -30.31 -20.23
C VAL A 182 -10.07 -30.90 -19.25
N ALA A 183 -9.11 -31.62 -19.84
CA ALA A 183 -8.10 -32.41 -19.18
C ALA A 183 -7.34 -31.62 -18.12
N SER A 184 -7.20 -32.27 -16.96
CA SER A 184 -6.28 -31.91 -15.89
C SER A 184 -4.88 -31.61 -16.44
N PRO A 185 -4.17 -30.61 -15.88
CA PRO A 185 -2.76 -30.43 -16.18
C PRO A 185 -1.98 -31.69 -15.76
N PRO A 186 -0.97 -32.10 -16.55
CA PRO A 186 -0.13 -33.25 -16.21
C PRO A 186 0.61 -33.00 -14.88
N PRO A 187 0.87 -34.05 -14.08
CA PRO A 187 1.58 -33.95 -12.81
C PRO A 187 3.00 -33.39 -13.01
N PRO A 188 3.59 -32.75 -11.99
CA PRO A 188 4.97 -32.33 -12.06
C PRO A 188 5.88 -33.55 -12.23
N SER A 189 6.62 -33.59 -13.34
CA SER A 189 7.71 -34.54 -13.53
C SER A 189 8.70 -34.42 -12.36
N PRO A 190 9.18 -35.55 -11.80
CA PRO A 190 10.19 -35.51 -10.75
C PRO A 190 11.49 -34.97 -11.36
N VAL A 191 11.93 -33.80 -10.92
CA VAL A 191 13.31 -33.37 -11.17
C VAL A 191 14.19 -34.27 -10.32
N VAL A 192 14.88 -35.16 -11.02
CA VAL A 192 15.84 -36.10 -10.49
C VAL A 192 16.89 -35.35 -9.68
N THR A 193 16.99 -35.74 -8.41
CA THR A 193 18.10 -35.47 -7.51
C THR A 193 19.41 -35.91 -8.16
N THR A 194 20.21 -34.97 -8.66
CA THR A 194 21.64 -35.21 -8.89
C THR A 194 22.39 -34.93 -7.59
N THR A 195 22.58 -35.99 -6.81
CA THR A 195 23.65 -36.11 -5.82
C THR A 195 24.99 -35.87 -6.52
N VAL A 196 25.64 -34.73 -6.23
CA VAL A 196 27.08 -34.59 -6.45
C VAL A 196 27.78 -35.24 -5.26
N PRO A 197 28.70 -36.20 -5.46
CA PRO A 197 29.33 -36.93 -4.38
C PRO A 197 30.30 -36.05 -3.59
N THR A 198 30.26 -36.27 -2.28
CA THR A 198 31.29 -35.99 -1.29
C THR A 198 32.69 -36.28 -1.83
N THR A 199 33.53 -35.25 -1.94
CA THR A 199 34.98 -35.41 -1.81
C THR A 199 35.42 -34.60 -0.60
N GLN A 200 35.54 -35.30 0.53
CA GLN A 200 36.24 -34.82 1.70
C GLN A 200 37.76 -34.92 1.49
N LYS A 201 38.47 -33.98 2.15
CA LYS A 201 39.84 -34.08 2.71
C LYS A 201 40.98 -33.62 1.75
N PRO A 202 41.99 -32.83 2.21
CA PRO A 202 42.55 -32.80 3.57
C PRO A 202 42.63 -31.48 4.31
N THR A 203 42.25 -31.59 5.59
CA THR A 203 42.90 -30.94 6.73
C THR A 203 44.41 -31.08 6.64
N THR A 204 45.12 -29.96 6.52
CA THR A 204 46.51 -29.85 6.98
C THR A 204 46.67 -28.54 7.74
N THR A 205 46.78 -28.70 9.06
CA THR A 205 47.25 -27.72 10.03
C THR A 205 48.56 -27.09 9.59
N ARG A 206 48.64 -25.76 9.58
CA ARG A 206 49.88 -25.06 9.94
C ARG A 206 49.56 -23.81 10.74
N GLN A 207 49.62 -24.00 12.06
CA GLN A 207 49.67 -22.92 13.03
C GLN A 207 50.95 -22.09 12.80
N THR A 208 50.73 -20.78 12.65
CA THR A 208 51.43 -19.61 13.22
C THR A 208 52.96 -19.64 13.38
N PRO A 209 53.62 -18.52 13.03
CA PRO A 209 54.40 -17.80 14.02
C PRO A 209 53.75 -16.45 14.35
N THR A 210 53.54 -16.30 15.65
CA THR A 210 52.97 -15.16 16.35
C THR A 210 53.85 -13.91 16.18
N THR A 211 53.29 -12.84 15.63
CA THR A 211 53.71 -11.47 15.98
C THR A 211 52.49 -10.80 16.61
N THR A 212 52.44 -10.88 17.94
CA THR A 212 51.45 -10.22 18.80
C THR A 212 51.62 -8.70 18.68
N ARG A 213 50.89 -8.11 17.72
CA ARG A 213 50.43 -6.72 17.84
C ARG A 213 49.11 -6.79 18.60
N ALA A 214 48.98 -5.98 19.64
CA ALA A 214 47.78 -5.89 20.47
C ALA A 214 46.52 -5.82 19.58
N PRO A 215 45.43 -6.52 19.94
CA PRO A 215 44.19 -6.45 19.18
C PRO A 215 43.71 -5.01 19.14
N GLU A 216 43.81 -4.41 17.96
CA GLU A 216 43.19 -3.13 17.66
C GLU A 216 41.67 -3.33 17.88
N PRO A 217 41.00 -2.42 18.60
CA PRO A 217 39.55 -2.52 18.84
C PRO A 217 38.83 -2.75 17.50
N PRO A 218 37.74 -3.54 17.45
CA PRO A 218 36.89 -3.58 16.26
C PRO A 218 36.59 -2.16 15.83
N ALA A 219 37.01 -1.77 14.62
CA ALA A 219 36.70 -0.45 14.09
C ALA A 219 35.18 -0.28 14.20
N GLU A 220 34.77 0.71 14.99
CA GLU A 220 33.38 1.12 15.10
C GLU A 220 32.82 1.32 13.69
N PRO A 221 31.53 1.00 13.44
CA PRO A 221 30.95 1.22 12.14
C PRO A 221 31.18 2.68 11.73
N GLN A 222 31.90 2.91 10.62
CA GLN A 222 32.19 4.24 10.06
C GLN A 222 30.93 4.96 9.52
N ASN A 223 29.77 4.67 10.10
CA ASN A 223 28.46 5.27 9.83
C ASN A 223 28.34 6.73 10.33
N ALA A 224 29.46 7.45 10.44
CA ALA A 224 29.47 8.88 10.78
C ALA A 224 29.72 9.78 9.55
N LEU A 225 30.07 9.24 8.38
CA LEU A 225 30.49 10.02 7.21
C LEU A 225 29.63 9.84 5.94
N GLY A 226 28.57 9.04 5.97
CA GLY A 226 27.71 8.84 4.80
C GLY A 226 28.37 8.10 3.63
N CYS A 227 29.43 7.34 3.93
CA CYS A 227 30.16 6.52 2.97
C CYS A 227 29.75 5.04 3.08
N ASP A 228 29.63 4.37 1.95
CA ASP A 228 29.33 2.94 1.89
C ASP A 228 30.59 2.11 2.19
N PRO A 229 30.52 1.16 3.16
CA PRO A 229 31.68 0.38 3.58
C PRO A 229 32.14 -0.66 2.57
N ASN A 230 31.38 -0.94 1.51
CA ASN A 230 31.79 -1.90 0.49
C ASN A 230 32.81 -1.33 -0.51
N TYR A 231 33.16 -0.05 -0.40
CA TYR A 231 33.96 0.66 -1.40
C TYR A 231 35.05 1.55 -0.78
N ASP A 232 36.12 1.78 -1.53
CA ASP A 232 37.21 2.71 -1.20
C ASP A 232 37.76 3.37 -2.48
N PRO A 233 37.78 4.71 -2.61
CA PRO A 233 37.45 5.73 -1.60
C PRO A 233 35.95 5.83 -1.31
N CYS A 234 35.57 6.75 -0.40
CA CYS A 234 34.20 6.98 0.03
C CYS A 234 33.21 7.06 -1.14
N VAL A 235 32.28 6.10 -1.20
CA VAL A 235 31.12 6.11 -2.09
C VAL A 235 29.92 6.61 -1.28
N PRO A 236 29.17 7.63 -1.73
CA PRO A 236 28.00 8.12 -1.01
C PRO A 236 26.95 7.03 -0.84
N ILE A 237 26.29 6.98 0.31
CA ILE A 237 25.13 6.10 0.50
C ILE A 237 23.91 6.71 -0.21
N ALA A 238 23.52 6.14 -1.33
CA ALA A 238 22.36 6.55 -2.11
C ALA A 238 21.57 5.32 -2.60
N SER A 239 20.40 5.52 -3.22
CA SER A 239 19.64 4.41 -3.81
C SER A 239 20.34 3.78 -5.02
N ASP A 240 21.13 4.58 -5.72
CA ASP A 240 21.95 4.18 -6.87
C ASP A 240 23.12 5.17 -6.99
N VAL A 241 24.30 4.66 -7.31
CA VAL A 241 25.51 5.48 -7.49
C VAL A 241 26.15 5.08 -8.79
N ASP A 242 26.35 6.05 -9.67
CA ASP A 242 26.91 5.82 -11.00
C ASP A 242 28.33 6.35 -11.14
N CYS A 243 29.08 5.78 -12.08
CA CYS A 243 30.37 6.35 -12.47
C CYS A 243 30.17 7.69 -13.19
N ALA A 244 30.82 8.75 -12.70
CA ALA A 244 30.84 10.05 -13.34
C ALA A 244 31.32 9.95 -14.80
N GLY A 245 30.67 10.70 -15.70
CA GLY A 245 30.95 10.65 -17.14
C GLY A 245 30.49 9.36 -17.84
N GLY A 246 29.71 8.51 -17.17
CA GLY A 246 29.01 7.37 -17.79
C GLY A 246 27.60 7.71 -18.27
N SER A 247 26.86 6.70 -18.73
CA SER A 247 25.45 6.80 -19.15
C SER A 247 24.44 6.62 -18.01
N GLY A 248 24.94 6.56 -16.76
CA GLY A 248 24.13 6.36 -15.57
C GLY A 248 23.18 7.53 -15.29
N ASN A 249 22.05 7.25 -14.66
CA ASN A 249 20.99 8.23 -14.32
C ASN A 249 20.66 8.25 -12.82
N GLY A 250 21.55 7.67 -12.00
CA GLY A 250 21.42 7.58 -10.57
C GLY A 250 21.46 8.96 -9.89
N PRO A 251 20.90 9.06 -8.69
CA PRO A 251 20.87 10.31 -7.92
C PRO A 251 22.24 10.76 -7.41
N ALA A 252 23.25 9.89 -7.46
CA ALA A 252 24.61 10.18 -7.03
C ALA A 252 25.64 9.66 -8.05
N TYR A 253 26.79 10.35 -8.13
CA TYR A 253 27.88 9.96 -9.02
C TYR A 253 29.22 9.97 -8.29
N VAL A 254 30.07 9.00 -8.61
CA VAL A 254 31.44 8.88 -8.06
C VAL A 254 32.47 8.96 -9.18
N LYS A 255 33.60 9.62 -8.92
CA LYS A 255 34.75 9.67 -9.85
C LYS A 255 35.73 8.56 -9.44
N GLY A 256 36.06 7.67 -10.38
CA GLY A 256 36.94 6.52 -10.15
C GLY A 256 38.44 6.85 -10.20
N PRO A 257 39.29 5.85 -9.90
CA PRO A 257 38.94 4.44 -9.64
C PRO A 257 38.37 4.22 -8.23
N VAL A 258 37.37 3.33 -8.12
CA VAL A 258 36.77 2.91 -6.85
C VAL A 258 37.00 1.42 -6.63
N ARG A 259 37.69 1.06 -5.57
CA ARG A 259 37.93 -0.33 -5.21
C ARG A 259 36.73 -0.91 -4.49
N VAL A 260 36.28 -2.09 -4.92
CA VAL A 260 35.25 -2.86 -4.22
C VAL A 260 35.93 -3.71 -3.13
N ILE A 261 35.72 -3.33 -1.87
CA ILE A 261 36.23 -4.06 -0.69
C ILE A 261 35.28 -5.22 -0.33
N GLY A 262 33.97 -4.99 -0.48
CA GLY A 262 32.92 -5.91 -0.08
C GLY A 262 32.13 -6.45 -1.26
N ARG A 263 30.82 -6.17 -1.27
CA ARG A 263 29.93 -6.52 -2.39
C ARG A 263 29.71 -5.30 -3.26
N ASP A 264 29.71 -5.50 -4.58
CA ASP A 264 29.36 -4.45 -5.51
C ASP A 264 27.82 -4.28 -5.60
N ILE A 265 27.25 -3.51 -4.67
CA ILE A 265 25.81 -3.24 -4.58
C ILE A 265 25.30 -2.21 -5.59
N TYR A 266 26.17 -1.28 -6.02
CA TYR A 266 25.89 -0.23 -7.01
C TYR A 266 26.33 -0.61 -8.42
N LYS A 267 26.89 -1.81 -8.62
CA LYS A 267 27.33 -2.32 -9.94
C LYS A 267 28.36 -1.40 -10.62
N LEU A 268 29.29 -0.87 -9.84
CA LEU A 268 30.36 0.00 -10.34
C LEU A 268 31.45 -0.78 -11.09
N ASP A 269 31.62 -2.06 -10.78
CA ASP A 269 32.60 -3.01 -11.34
C ASP A 269 31.89 -4.01 -12.26
N ASN A 270 31.73 -3.64 -13.53
CA ASN A 270 30.98 -4.45 -14.51
C ASN A 270 31.76 -5.67 -15.02
N ASN A 271 33.08 -5.63 -14.93
CA ASN A 271 34.06 -6.65 -15.35
C ASN A 271 34.41 -7.63 -14.21
N GLY A 272 34.12 -7.29 -12.96
CA GLY A 272 34.32 -8.14 -11.79
C GLY A 272 35.78 -8.28 -11.38
N ASP A 273 36.62 -7.28 -11.65
CA ASP A 273 38.05 -7.31 -11.31
C ASP A 273 38.38 -6.65 -9.96
N GLY A 274 37.36 -6.13 -9.27
CA GLY A 274 37.44 -5.48 -7.97
C GLY A 274 37.66 -3.96 -8.06
N VAL A 275 37.65 -3.37 -9.26
CA VAL A 275 37.81 -1.92 -9.45
C VAL A 275 36.70 -1.38 -10.36
N GLY A 276 35.86 -0.51 -9.80
CA GLY A 276 34.82 0.20 -10.53
C GLY A 276 35.25 1.58 -11.03
N CYS A 277 34.51 2.08 -12.01
CA CYS A 277 34.68 3.42 -12.59
C CYS A 277 36.07 3.72 -13.15
N GLU A 278 36.74 2.71 -13.68
CA GLU A 278 37.92 2.88 -14.53
C GLU A 278 37.52 3.59 -15.84
N LYS A 279 37.94 4.84 -15.99
CA LYS A 279 37.81 5.60 -17.24
C LYS A 279 39.07 6.42 -17.45
#